data_AF-A0A4Y4CRZ5-F1
#
_entry.id   AF-A0A4Y4CRZ5-F1
#
_cell.length_a   1.000
_cell.length_b   1.000
_cell.length_c   1.000
_cell.angle_alpha   90.00
_cell.angle_beta   90.00
_cell.angle_gamma   90.00
#
_symmetry.space_group_name_H-M   'P 1'
#
loop_
_entity.id
_entity.type
_entity.pdbx_description
1 polymer ?
#
loop_
_entity_poly.entity_id
_entity_poly.type
_entity_poly.pdbx_seq_one_letter_code
_entity_poly.pdbx_strand_id
1 'polypeptide(L)'
;MDTLLFSILPVLHGGLGNLAAYLAAHVLLCLLPAFFIAGAMAALIPKETVTRFLGRNSSKVVSYPAAAAAGSLLAVCSCTIVPLFAGIHKKGAGLGPAITFLFFAPAANILALVYTGGVIGPDLAIARFVLSLVFGIGIGLIMALLFRADDAAHDQATDSAFGAAGAQGMGRAARLFLLVWIALLLAGTLKLGVLTGSWLQFELPVPAAQAWQAGLDQLVPFDAAKGEEGVSVQGVVLIGLLLAIGLSAWRGIENIQNGANRWTGISLALIAVTLLLAALAIRATPTGLRIGLTGKFFGVALALAVLLRVGRRHMSEDELQDWLWESWRFVKQIFPLLVAGVFVVGMVRVLIRPEWIESLAGANTLQGNLAGVAFGVFMYFPTLVEVPIARMFLDLGMHRGPLLAYLMADPELSLQSILIISAIIGRRKAWTYVALVALFSTVAGLTYGAWMDGTPLFVLALGLAGFIAALTALLSLASRRQTASIKGV
;
A
#
# COMPACT_ATOMS: atom_id res chain seq x y z
N MET A 1 -22.39 -7.68 33.58
CA MET A 1 -21.21 -8.30 32.93
C MET A 1 -21.60 -8.90 31.59
N ASP A 2 -22.75 -9.57 31.52
CA ASP A 2 -23.28 -10.19 30.29
C ASP A 2 -23.63 -9.18 29.18
N THR A 3 -24.14 -7.99 29.51
CA THR A 3 -24.44 -6.92 28.53
C THR A 3 -23.20 -6.30 27.89
N LEU A 4 -22.09 -6.19 28.64
CA LEU A 4 -20.80 -5.72 28.12
C LEU A 4 -20.13 -6.79 27.25
N LEU A 5 -20.18 -8.06 27.67
CA LEU A 5 -19.68 -9.19 26.88
C LEU A 5 -20.43 -9.34 25.55
N PHE A 6 -21.76 -9.17 25.55
CA PHE A 6 -22.58 -9.22 24.33
C PHE A 6 -22.27 -8.09 23.34
N SER A 7 -21.78 -6.94 23.83
CA SER A 7 -21.45 -5.79 22.98
C SER A 7 -20.01 -5.82 22.46
N ILE A 8 -19.06 -6.38 23.22
CA ILE A 8 -17.63 -6.40 22.87
C ILE A 8 -17.26 -7.61 22.02
N LEU A 9 -17.89 -8.76 22.25
CA LEU A 9 -17.57 -10.01 21.55
C LEU A 9 -17.75 -9.90 20.02
N PRO A 10 -18.85 -9.32 19.49
CA PRO A 10 -19.01 -9.15 18.04
C PRO A 10 -17.95 -8.23 17.43
N VAL A 11 -17.53 -7.19 18.16
CA VAL A 11 -16.51 -6.23 17.72
C VAL A 11 -15.13 -6.91 17.66
N LEU A 12 -14.74 -7.65 18.69
CA LEU A 12 -13.50 -8.42 18.69
C LEU A 12 -13.49 -9.51 17.61
N HIS A 13 -14.63 -10.18 17.41
CA HIS A 13 -14.80 -11.16 16.35
C HIS A 13 -14.62 -10.51 14.97
N GLY A 14 -15.24 -9.34 14.73
CA GLY A 14 -15.04 -8.59 13.48
C GLY A 14 -13.58 -8.20 13.25
N GLY A 15 -12.87 -7.78 14.30
CA GLY A 15 -11.43 -7.54 14.24
C GLY A 15 -10.61 -8.78 13.85
N LEU A 16 -10.85 -9.91 14.50
CA LEU A 16 -10.17 -11.18 14.21
C LEU A 16 -10.51 -11.72 12.82
N GLY A 17 -11.78 -11.64 12.41
CA GLY A 17 -12.26 -12.05 11.11
C GLY A 17 -11.60 -11.25 9.98
N ASN A 18 -11.59 -9.92 10.10
CA ASN A 18 -10.93 -9.04 9.13
C ASN A 18 -9.42 -9.32 9.03
N LEU A 19 -8.75 -9.52 10.17
CA LEU A 19 -7.33 -9.87 10.19
C LEU A 19 -7.08 -11.23 9.52
N ALA A 20 -7.89 -12.25 9.84
CA ALA A 20 -7.76 -13.57 9.24
C ALA A 20 -7.98 -13.50 7.73
N ALA A 21 -9.02 -12.81 7.28
CA ALA A 21 -9.30 -12.60 5.86
C ALA A 21 -8.14 -11.88 5.15
N TYR A 22 -7.64 -10.80 5.74
CA TYR A 22 -6.52 -10.04 5.21
C TYR A 22 -5.23 -10.87 5.08
N LEU A 23 -4.92 -11.73 6.06
CA LEU A 23 -3.76 -12.63 6.03
C LEU A 23 -3.96 -13.84 5.10
N ALA A 24 -5.20 -14.29 4.94
CA ALA A 24 -5.59 -15.40 4.06
C ALA A 24 -5.66 -15.01 2.58
N ALA A 25 -5.89 -13.72 2.31
CA ALA A 25 -6.15 -13.21 0.97
C ALA A 25 -4.88 -13.09 0.11
N HIS A 26 -5.11 -12.70 -1.15
CA HIS A 26 -4.11 -12.38 -2.17
C HIS A 26 -3.03 -11.36 -1.73
N VAL A 27 -3.21 -10.72 -0.58
CA VAL A 27 -2.24 -9.79 0.05
C VAL A 27 -0.86 -10.43 0.19
N LEU A 28 -0.77 -11.76 0.34
CA LEU A 28 0.51 -12.46 0.40
C LEU A 28 1.35 -12.33 -0.87
N LEU A 29 0.71 -12.38 -2.05
CA LEU A 29 1.39 -12.25 -3.34
C LEU A 29 1.89 -10.84 -3.61
N CYS A 30 1.44 -9.85 -2.84
CA CYS A 30 1.91 -8.47 -2.97
C CYS A 30 2.83 -8.05 -1.80
N LEU A 31 2.48 -8.40 -0.57
CA LEU A 31 3.17 -7.98 0.65
C LEU A 31 4.55 -8.64 0.83
N LEU A 32 4.65 -9.97 0.66
CA LEU A 32 5.94 -10.67 0.77
C LEU A 32 6.94 -10.13 -0.27
N PRO A 33 6.61 -10.08 -1.58
CA PRO A 33 7.49 -9.51 -2.58
C PRO A 33 7.82 -8.03 -2.29
N ALA A 34 6.87 -7.23 -1.80
CA ALA A 34 7.12 -5.83 -1.47
C ALA A 34 8.19 -5.66 -0.38
N PHE A 35 8.21 -6.50 0.65
CA PHE A 35 9.27 -6.46 1.68
C PHE A 35 10.64 -6.83 1.10
N PHE A 36 10.70 -7.84 0.22
CA PHE A 36 11.94 -8.22 -0.45
C PHE A 36 12.42 -7.18 -1.47
N ILE A 37 11.51 -6.52 -2.17
CA ILE A 37 11.80 -5.37 -3.04
C ILE A 37 12.33 -4.22 -2.20
N ALA A 38 11.67 -3.86 -1.10
CA ALA A 38 12.12 -2.80 -0.21
C ALA A 38 13.52 -3.08 0.35
N GLY A 39 13.79 -4.31 0.78
CA GLY A 39 15.12 -4.74 1.19
C GLY A 39 16.14 -4.67 0.05
N ALA A 40 15.77 -5.09 -1.17
CA ALA A 40 16.66 -5.05 -2.34
C ALA A 40 16.98 -3.60 -2.73
N MET A 41 16.00 -2.71 -2.62
CA MET A 41 16.17 -1.28 -2.81
C MET A 41 17.11 -0.69 -1.75
N ALA A 42 16.92 -1.07 -0.48
CA ALA A 42 17.70 -0.60 0.66
C ALA A 42 19.12 -1.20 0.77
N ALA A 43 19.38 -2.35 0.16
CA ALA A 43 20.70 -2.98 0.13
C ALA A 43 21.42 -2.71 -1.19
N LEU A 44 20.81 -3.05 -2.32
CA LEU A 44 21.48 -3.23 -3.61
C LEU A 44 21.48 -2.01 -4.53
N ILE A 45 20.59 -1.03 -4.32
CA ILE A 45 20.54 0.17 -5.17
C ILE A 45 21.59 1.19 -4.69
N PRO A 46 22.52 1.64 -5.54
CA PRO A 46 23.45 2.72 -5.16
C PRO A 46 22.69 4.01 -4.85
N LYS A 47 23.13 4.75 -3.82
CA LYS A 47 22.50 6.01 -3.40
C LYS A 47 22.33 6.96 -4.58
N GLU A 48 23.36 7.08 -5.42
CA GLU A 48 23.41 7.96 -6.59
C GLU A 48 22.29 7.67 -7.59
N THR A 49 21.87 6.41 -7.71
CA THR A 49 20.78 6.04 -8.63
C THR A 49 19.45 6.58 -8.12
N VAL A 50 19.21 6.51 -6.81
CA VAL A 50 18.00 7.06 -6.17
C VAL A 50 18.06 8.57 -6.17
N THR A 51 19.17 9.18 -5.74
CA THR A 51 19.29 10.62 -5.58
C THR A 51 19.34 11.38 -6.91
N ARG A 52 19.81 10.75 -7.99
CA ARG A 52 19.78 11.33 -9.34
C ARG A 52 18.37 11.65 -9.85
N PHE A 53 17.37 10.85 -9.47
CA PHE A 53 15.99 11.06 -9.90
C PHE A 53 15.09 11.56 -8.78
N LEU A 54 15.27 11.08 -7.55
CA LEU A 54 14.40 11.34 -6.41
C LEU A 54 15.09 12.10 -5.30
N GLY A 55 16.34 12.52 -5.48
CA GLY A 55 17.10 13.22 -4.44
C GLY A 55 16.58 14.61 -4.14
N ARG A 56 16.88 15.09 -2.94
CA ARG A 56 16.54 16.44 -2.46
C ARG A 56 16.97 17.55 -3.45
N ASN A 57 18.20 17.44 -3.96
CA ASN A 57 18.79 18.45 -4.85
C ASN A 57 18.49 18.20 -6.33
N SER A 58 17.75 17.13 -6.66
CA SER A 58 17.33 16.87 -8.05
C SER A 58 16.35 17.94 -8.53
N SER A 59 16.39 18.22 -9.84
CA SER A 59 15.46 19.15 -10.46
C SER A 59 14.02 18.71 -10.19
N LYS A 60 13.20 19.62 -9.64
CA LYS A 60 11.80 19.37 -9.30
C LYS A 60 10.97 18.94 -10.53
N VAL A 61 11.36 19.41 -11.72
CA VAL A 61 10.70 19.08 -12.99
C VAL A 61 10.93 17.62 -13.38
N VAL A 62 12.01 16.99 -12.90
CA VAL A 62 12.31 15.58 -13.15
C VAL A 62 11.81 14.72 -11.99
N SER A 63 12.09 15.11 -10.76
CA SER A 63 11.89 14.25 -9.60
C SER A 63 10.42 13.98 -9.26
N TYR A 64 9.56 14.98 -9.35
CA TYR A 64 8.14 14.84 -9.04
C TYR A 64 7.38 14.04 -10.10
N PRO A 65 7.54 14.32 -11.41
CA PRO A 65 6.94 13.46 -12.44
C PRO A 65 7.50 12.04 -12.44
N ALA A 66 8.80 11.86 -12.19
CA ALA A 66 9.39 10.52 -12.07
C ALA A 66 8.81 9.74 -10.88
N ALA A 67 8.65 10.39 -9.72
CA ALA A 67 8.01 9.80 -8.54
C ALA A 67 6.55 9.41 -8.83
N ALA A 68 5.77 10.30 -9.45
CA ALA A 68 4.39 10.03 -9.82
C ALA A 68 4.29 8.88 -10.84
N ALA A 69 5.09 8.90 -11.90
CA ALA A 69 5.12 7.85 -12.91
C ALA A 69 5.51 6.49 -12.31
N ALA A 70 6.56 6.45 -11.48
CA ALA A 70 6.98 5.24 -10.79
C ALA A 70 5.87 4.69 -9.88
N GLY A 71 5.15 5.56 -9.18
CA GLY A 71 4.04 5.17 -8.31
C GLY A 71 2.87 4.56 -9.08
N SER A 72 2.37 5.28 -10.09
CA SER A 72 1.20 4.86 -10.86
C SER A 72 1.42 3.55 -11.64
N LEU A 73 2.64 3.31 -12.13
CA LEU A 73 2.99 2.12 -12.90
C LEU A 73 3.10 0.83 -12.07
N LEU A 74 3.46 0.92 -10.78
CA LEU A 74 3.68 -0.27 -9.95
C LEU A 74 2.37 -0.98 -9.56
N ALA A 75 1.22 -0.38 -9.81
CA ALA A 75 -0.11 -0.93 -9.51
C ALA A 75 -0.23 -1.51 -8.09
N VAL A 76 0.39 -0.82 -7.12
CA VAL A 76 0.54 -1.24 -5.72
C VAL A 76 -0.49 -0.58 -4.82
N CYS A 77 -0.95 -1.32 -3.80
CA CYS A 77 -1.80 -0.79 -2.72
C CYS A 77 -0.96 -0.17 -1.60
N SER A 78 -1.63 0.48 -0.64
CA SER A 78 -1.00 1.11 0.54
C SER A 78 -0.07 0.17 1.32
N CYS A 79 -0.43 -1.09 1.45
CA CYS A 79 0.33 -2.11 2.18
C CYS A 79 1.68 -2.46 1.52
N THR A 80 1.82 -2.18 0.23
CA THR A 80 3.03 -2.48 -0.54
C THR A 80 3.84 -1.23 -0.85
N ILE A 81 3.19 -0.09 -1.09
CA ILE A 81 3.90 1.16 -1.34
C ILE A 81 4.66 1.65 -0.11
N VAL A 82 4.17 1.42 1.12
CA VAL A 82 4.83 1.93 2.33
C VAL A 82 6.21 1.28 2.56
N PRO A 83 6.39 -0.05 2.45
CA PRO A 83 7.73 -0.66 2.43
C PRO A 83 8.62 -0.11 1.31
N LEU A 84 8.10 0.05 0.09
CA LEU A 84 8.86 0.58 -1.05
C LEU A 84 9.32 2.03 -0.79
N PHE A 85 8.43 2.86 -0.24
CA PHE A 85 8.72 4.21 0.24
C PHE A 85 9.81 4.20 1.31
N ALA A 86 9.73 3.29 2.28
CA ALA A 86 10.75 3.14 3.33
C ALA A 86 12.12 2.78 2.72
N GLY A 87 12.15 1.93 1.70
CA GLY A 87 13.35 1.56 0.95
C GLY A 87 14.02 2.74 0.26
N ILE A 88 13.27 3.49 -0.57
CA ILE A 88 13.82 4.67 -1.29
C ILE A 88 14.21 5.80 -0.34
N HIS A 89 13.42 6.05 0.70
CA HIS A 89 13.70 7.12 1.66
C HIS A 89 14.96 6.80 2.45
N LYS A 90 15.14 5.55 2.90
CA LYS A 90 16.37 5.10 3.57
C LYS A 90 17.61 5.27 2.69
N LYS A 91 17.50 5.06 1.37
CA LYS A 91 18.59 5.30 0.41
C LYS A 91 18.85 6.76 0.06
N GLY A 92 18.11 7.72 0.62
CA GLY A 92 18.35 9.15 0.44
C GLY A 92 17.44 9.83 -0.59
N ALA A 93 16.32 9.23 -0.99
CA ALA A 93 15.29 9.98 -1.69
C ALA A 93 14.85 11.19 -0.83
N GLY A 94 14.71 12.35 -1.46
CA GLY A 94 14.24 13.56 -0.79
C GLY A 94 12.79 13.37 -0.34
N LEU A 95 12.43 13.98 0.79
CA LEU A 95 11.11 13.82 1.40
C LEU A 95 9.97 14.17 0.44
N GLY A 96 10.11 15.22 -0.37
CA GLY A 96 9.07 15.65 -1.31
C GLY A 96 8.74 14.61 -2.38
N PRO A 97 9.70 14.24 -3.26
CA PRO A 97 9.49 13.18 -4.25
C PRO A 97 9.07 11.86 -3.63
N ALA A 98 9.61 11.49 -2.46
CA ALA A 98 9.21 10.26 -1.77
C ALA A 98 7.73 10.30 -1.31
N ILE A 99 7.24 11.43 -0.81
CA ILE A 99 5.83 11.62 -0.46
C ILE A 99 4.92 11.63 -1.70
N THR A 100 5.37 12.25 -2.80
CA THR A 100 4.62 12.20 -4.07
C THR A 100 4.49 10.77 -4.58
N PHE A 101 5.56 9.98 -4.50
CA PHE A 101 5.52 8.54 -4.82
C PHE A 101 4.55 7.78 -3.91
N LEU A 102 4.62 8.03 -2.59
CA LEU A 102 3.79 7.38 -1.58
C LEU A 102 2.29 7.66 -1.78
N PHE A 103 1.93 8.91 -2.06
CA PHE A 103 0.55 9.34 -2.27
C PHE A 103 0.00 8.89 -3.62
N PHE A 104 0.73 9.14 -4.70
CA PHE A 104 0.18 8.98 -6.05
C PHE A 104 0.06 7.51 -6.49
N ALA A 105 0.88 6.61 -5.92
CA ALA A 105 0.88 5.21 -6.31
C ALA A 105 -0.48 4.51 -6.10
N PRO A 106 -1.11 4.57 -4.92
CA PRO A 106 -2.43 4.01 -4.76
C PRO A 106 -3.56 4.93 -5.29
N ALA A 107 -3.45 6.26 -5.14
CA ALA A 107 -4.48 7.21 -5.57
C ALA A 107 -4.77 7.14 -7.09
N ALA A 108 -3.72 6.94 -7.90
CA ALA A 108 -3.77 6.97 -9.35
C ALA A 108 -3.15 5.71 -9.99
N ASN A 109 -3.37 4.55 -9.36
CA ASN A 109 -3.04 3.26 -9.95
C ASN A 109 -3.83 3.06 -11.26
N ILE A 110 -3.16 2.65 -12.33
CA ILE A 110 -3.78 2.38 -13.63
C ILE A 110 -4.97 1.41 -13.55
N LEU A 111 -4.87 0.34 -12.73
CA LEU A 111 -5.97 -0.61 -12.57
C LEU A 111 -7.17 0.01 -11.86
N ALA A 112 -6.92 0.84 -10.84
CA ALA A 112 -7.97 1.55 -10.13
C ALA A 112 -8.69 2.50 -11.07
N LEU A 113 -7.94 3.29 -11.85
CA LEU A 113 -8.50 4.27 -12.80
C LEU A 113 -9.32 3.61 -13.90
N VAL A 114 -8.81 2.53 -14.51
CA VAL A 114 -9.55 1.76 -15.52
C VAL A 114 -10.83 1.19 -14.93
N TYR A 115 -10.76 0.65 -13.70
CA TYR A 115 -11.93 0.05 -13.06
C TYR A 115 -12.95 1.10 -12.61
N THR A 116 -12.51 2.21 -12.04
CA THR A 116 -13.34 3.39 -11.73
C THR A 116 -14.03 3.90 -12.99
N GLY A 117 -13.29 4.03 -14.09
CA GLY A 117 -13.82 4.48 -15.38
C GLY A 117 -14.87 3.55 -15.95
N GLY A 118 -14.67 2.23 -15.81
CA GLY A 118 -15.59 1.21 -16.31
C GLY A 118 -16.84 1.00 -15.46
N VAL A 119 -16.74 1.11 -14.13
CA VAL A 119 -17.86 0.81 -13.20
C VAL A 119 -18.64 2.06 -12.80
N ILE A 120 -17.97 3.19 -12.57
CA ILE A 120 -18.59 4.41 -12.03
C ILE A 120 -18.74 5.48 -13.11
N GLY A 121 -17.70 5.73 -13.88
CA GLY A 121 -17.73 6.67 -14.99
C GLY A 121 -16.35 7.24 -15.34
N PRO A 122 -16.10 7.56 -16.62
CA PRO A 122 -14.82 8.08 -17.09
C PRO A 122 -14.53 9.49 -16.55
N ASP A 123 -15.56 10.28 -16.27
CA ASP A 123 -15.48 11.59 -15.64
C ASP A 123 -14.81 11.52 -14.26
N LEU A 124 -15.22 10.57 -13.42
CA LEU A 124 -14.62 10.36 -12.10
C LEU A 124 -13.17 9.87 -12.21
N ALA A 125 -12.88 8.96 -13.15
CA ALA A 125 -11.54 8.43 -13.34
C ALA A 125 -10.55 9.51 -13.80
N ILE A 126 -10.95 10.36 -14.75
CA ILE A 126 -10.12 11.48 -15.23
C ILE A 126 -9.91 12.49 -14.10
N ALA A 127 -10.98 12.87 -13.38
CA ALA A 127 -10.87 13.77 -12.24
C ALA A 127 -9.95 13.21 -11.15
N ARG A 128 -10.10 11.92 -10.79
CA ARG A 128 -9.24 11.22 -9.84
C ARG A 128 -7.78 11.30 -10.28
N PHE A 129 -7.46 10.97 -11.53
CA PHE A 129 -6.08 11.03 -12.04
C PHE A 129 -5.48 12.43 -11.98
N VAL A 130 -6.17 13.43 -12.53
CA VAL A 130 -5.68 14.81 -12.61
C VAL A 130 -5.51 15.41 -11.22
N LEU A 131 -6.52 15.29 -10.35
CA LEU A 131 -6.48 15.84 -9.00
C LEU A 131 -5.44 15.13 -8.14
N SER A 132 -5.31 13.80 -8.24
CA SER A 132 -4.28 13.06 -7.52
C SER A 132 -2.87 13.45 -7.97
N LEU A 133 -2.66 13.73 -9.26
CA LEU A 133 -1.36 14.14 -9.78
C LEU A 133 -0.98 15.52 -9.25
N VAL A 134 -1.89 16.49 -9.39
CA VAL A 134 -1.67 17.87 -8.94
C VAL A 134 -1.47 17.91 -7.42
N PHE A 135 -2.32 17.21 -6.66
CA PHE A 135 -2.26 17.23 -5.21
C PHE A 135 -1.12 16.38 -4.66
N GLY A 136 -0.80 15.24 -5.26
CA GLY A 136 0.36 14.44 -4.86
C GLY A 136 1.69 15.19 -5.01
N ILE A 137 1.84 15.94 -6.11
CA ILE A 137 2.98 16.84 -6.31
C ILE A 137 2.93 18.00 -5.31
N GLY A 138 1.76 18.61 -5.11
CA GLY A 138 1.54 19.69 -4.15
C GLY A 138 1.91 19.31 -2.72
N ILE A 139 1.40 18.19 -2.22
CA ILE A 139 1.69 17.64 -0.88
C ILE A 139 3.19 17.38 -0.75
N GLY A 140 3.83 16.76 -1.74
CA GLY A 140 5.27 16.53 -1.73
C GLY A 140 6.08 17.82 -1.65
N LEU A 141 5.73 18.84 -2.43
CA LEU A 141 6.38 20.15 -2.40
C LEU A 141 6.24 20.82 -1.03
N ILE A 142 5.03 20.77 -0.44
CA ILE A 142 4.76 21.35 0.87
C ILE A 142 5.56 20.63 1.95
N MET A 143 5.61 19.29 1.92
CA MET A 143 6.40 18.48 2.84
C MET A 143 7.90 18.80 2.75
N ALA A 144 8.43 18.94 1.54
CA ALA A 144 9.83 19.33 1.32
C ALA A 144 10.13 20.75 1.84
N LEU A 145 9.18 21.67 1.76
CA LEU A 145 9.33 23.03 2.28
C LEU A 145 9.28 23.07 3.81
N LEU A 146 8.29 22.42 4.42
CA LEU A 146 8.08 22.44 5.88
C LEU A 146 9.19 21.73 6.65
N PHE A 147 9.76 20.67 6.09
CA PHE A 147 10.79 19.85 6.73
C PHE A 147 12.15 19.97 6.04
N ARG A 148 12.43 21.12 5.42
CA ARG A 148 13.66 21.35 4.67
C ARG A 148 14.93 21.15 5.51
N ALA A 149 14.91 21.48 6.81
CA ALA A 149 16.08 21.26 7.69
C ALA A 149 16.29 19.76 7.95
N ASP A 150 15.25 19.05 8.36
CA ASP A 150 15.30 17.61 8.64
C ASP A 150 15.71 16.80 7.40
N ASP A 151 15.20 17.19 6.23
CA ASP A 151 15.52 16.54 4.95
C ASP A 151 16.97 16.83 4.51
N ALA A 152 17.60 17.94 4.95
CA ALA A 152 19.04 18.16 4.73
C ALA A 152 19.88 17.28 5.64
N ALA A 153 19.51 17.18 6.91
CA ALA A 153 20.18 16.32 7.87
C ALA A 153 20.12 14.85 7.43
N HIS A 154 18.97 14.41 6.90
CA HIS A 154 18.80 13.06 6.34
C HIS A 154 19.69 12.81 5.12
N ASP A 155 19.78 13.77 4.20
CA ASP A 155 20.64 13.66 3.02
C ASP A 155 22.13 13.56 3.42
N GLN A 156 22.58 14.39 4.36
CA GLN A 156 23.95 14.33 4.90
C GLN A 156 24.25 13.03 5.64
N ALA A 157 23.32 12.55 6.47
CA ALA A 157 23.46 11.28 7.16
C ALA A 157 23.57 10.11 6.17
N THR A 158 22.74 10.11 5.12
CA THR A 158 22.82 9.06 4.08
C THR A 158 24.07 9.18 3.22
N ASP A 159 24.64 10.38 3.00
CA ASP A 159 25.95 10.54 2.35
C ASP A 159 27.06 9.92 3.20
N SER A 160 27.05 10.13 4.52
CA SER A 160 28.04 9.50 5.40
C SER A 160 27.91 7.96 5.44
N ALA A 161 26.69 7.44 5.42
CA ALA A 161 26.41 6.01 5.52
C ALA A 161 26.61 5.25 4.19
N PHE A 162 26.34 5.87 3.05
CA PHE A 162 26.35 5.22 1.74
C PHE A 162 27.34 5.83 0.72
N GLY A 163 27.94 6.99 1.02
CA GLY A 163 28.80 7.73 0.10
C GLY A 163 30.19 7.14 -0.13
N ALA A 164 30.65 6.21 0.72
CA ALA A 164 31.92 5.49 0.52
C ALA A 164 31.85 4.47 -0.64
N ALA A 165 30.64 4.08 -1.09
CA ALA A 165 30.43 3.17 -2.23
C ALA A 165 30.35 3.89 -3.59
N GLY A 166 30.61 5.20 -3.61
CA GLY A 166 30.43 6.08 -4.76
C GLY A 166 31.46 5.87 -5.87
N ALA A 167 31.22 4.90 -6.76
CA ALA A 167 31.77 4.90 -8.12
C ALA A 167 31.10 3.87 -9.04
N GLN A 168 30.55 2.77 -8.50
CA GLN A 168 30.03 1.68 -9.31
C GLN A 168 28.50 1.72 -9.35
N GLY A 169 27.94 1.98 -10.54
CA GLY A 169 26.50 1.88 -10.77
C GLY A 169 25.97 0.46 -10.52
N MET A 170 24.65 0.33 -10.36
CA MET A 170 24.01 -0.94 -9.98
C MET A 170 24.46 -2.09 -10.91
N GLY A 171 25.11 -3.10 -10.31
CA GLY A 171 25.60 -4.29 -11.02
C GLY A 171 24.48 -4.94 -11.83
N ARG A 172 24.80 -5.49 -13.02
CA ARG A 172 23.79 -6.09 -13.92
C ARG A 172 22.96 -7.17 -13.20
N ALA A 173 23.60 -7.94 -12.31
CA ALA A 173 22.96 -8.95 -11.49
C ALA A 173 21.92 -8.36 -10.51
N ALA A 174 22.29 -7.34 -9.73
CA ALA A 174 21.39 -6.64 -8.83
C ALA A 174 20.19 -6.00 -9.57
N ARG A 175 20.42 -5.42 -10.75
CA ARG A 175 19.33 -4.88 -11.59
C ARG A 175 18.36 -5.97 -12.01
N LEU A 176 18.88 -7.08 -12.55
CA LEU A 176 18.05 -8.21 -12.96
C LEU A 176 17.29 -8.79 -11.75
N PHE A 177 17.95 -8.94 -10.62
CA PHE A 177 17.35 -9.43 -9.38
C PHE A 177 16.17 -8.56 -8.93
N LEU A 178 16.35 -7.25 -8.87
CA LEU A 178 15.28 -6.31 -8.53
C LEU A 178 14.14 -6.33 -9.55
N LEU A 179 14.46 -6.33 -10.85
CA LEU A 179 13.45 -6.37 -11.92
C LEU A 179 12.62 -7.67 -11.88
N VAL A 180 13.23 -8.80 -11.54
CA VAL A 180 12.51 -10.07 -11.42
C VAL A 180 11.59 -10.07 -10.19
N TRP A 181 11.99 -9.44 -9.08
CA TRP A 181 11.07 -9.23 -7.95
C TRP A 181 9.88 -8.34 -8.30
N ILE A 182 10.11 -7.24 -9.04
CA ILE A 182 9.03 -6.38 -9.55
C ILE A 182 8.12 -7.18 -10.48
N ALA A 183 8.69 -7.97 -11.39
CA ALA A 183 7.91 -8.83 -12.28
C ALA A 183 7.09 -9.88 -11.51
N LEU A 184 7.63 -10.45 -10.43
CA LEU A 184 6.92 -11.37 -9.54
C LEU A 184 5.73 -10.66 -8.87
N LEU A 185 5.94 -9.45 -8.34
CA LEU A 185 4.88 -8.64 -7.74
C LEU A 185 3.79 -8.30 -8.75
N LEU A 186 4.16 -7.90 -9.98
CA LEU A 186 3.21 -7.62 -11.06
C LEU A 186 2.45 -8.89 -11.49
N ALA A 187 3.12 -10.02 -11.62
CA ALA A 187 2.47 -11.29 -11.95
C ALA A 187 1.45 -11.72 -10.88
N GLY A 188 1.74 -11.45 -9.60
CA GLY A 188 0.83 -11.73 -8.49
C GLY A 188 -0.39 -10.81 -8.45
N THR A 189 -0.21 -9.52 -8.79
CA THR A 189 -1.23 -8.47 -8.63
C THR A 189 -2.09 -8.23 -9.86
N LEU A 190 -1.54 -8.35 -11.08
CA LEU A 190 -2.26 -8.09 -12.31
C LEU A 190 -3.39 -9.10 -12.54
N LYS A 191 -4.58 -8.60 -12.85
CA LYS A 191 -5.77 -9.39 -13.21
C LYS A 191 -5.90 -9.58 -14.72
N LEU A 192 -4.82 -10.00 -15.38
CA LEU A 192 -4.89 -10.34 -16.80
C LEU A 192 -5.48 -11.74 -16.97
N GLY A 193 -6.37 -11.94 -17.94
CA GLY A 193 -7.05 -13.23 -18.17
C GLY A 193 -6.07 -14.40 -18.34
N VAL A 194 -4.93 -14.16 -18.98
CA VAL A 194 -3.82 -15.13 -19.13
C VAL A 194 -3.24 -15.56 -17.78
N LEU A 195 -3.13 -14.63 -16.83
CA LEU A 195 -2.60 -14.88 -15.50
C LEU A 195 -3.65 -15.53 -14.58
N THR A 196 -4.89 -15.07 -14.62
CA THR A 196 -5.97 -15.58 -13.74
C THR A 196 -6.60 -16.87 -14.25
N GLY A 197 -6.49 -17.16 -15.55
CA GLY A 197 -6.99 -18.38 -16.17
C GLY A 197 -6.28 -19.61 -15.61
N SER A 198 -7.06 -20.65 -15.33
CA SER A 198 -6.52 -21.96 -14.92
C SER A 198 -6.21 -22.80 -16.15
N TRP A 199 -4.94 -23.12 -16.34
CA TRP A 199 -4.45 -23.87 -17.50
C TRP A 199 -4.52 -25.38 -17.28
N LEU A 200 -4.28 -25.81 -16.04
CA LEU A 200 -4.39 -27.20 -15.61
C LEU A 200 -5.25 -27.24 -14.36
N GLN A 201 -6.17 -28.22 -14.29
CA GLN A 201 -7.07 -28.39 -13.16
C GLN A 201 -6.96 -29.84 -12.67
N PHE A 202 -6.83 -29.98 -11.36
CA PHE A 202 -6.78 -31.27 -10.68
C PHE A 202 -7.88 -31.29 -9.62
N GLU A 203 -8.58 -32.40 -9.50
CA GLU A 203 -9.52 -32.63 -8.40
C GLU A 203 -8.90 -33.61 -7.41
N LEU A 204 -8.66 -33.14 -6.19
CA LEU A 204 -8.20 -33.98 -5.09
C LEU A 204 -9.43 -34.45 -4.30
N PRO A 205 -9.67 -35.77 -4.21
CA PRO A 205 -10.81 -36.31 -3.49
C PRO A 205 -10.58 -36.16 -1.98
N VAL A 206 -11.07 -35.05 -1.43
CA VAL A 206 -11.03 -34.73 0.00
C VAL A 206 -12.48 -34.54 0.45
N PRO A 207 -13.19 -35.62 0.87
CA PRO A 207 -14.64 -35.57 1.14
C PRO A 207 -15.02 -34.55 2.21
N ALA A 208 -14.12 -34.28 3.15
CA ALA A 208 -14.36 -33.33 4.22
C ALA A 208 -14.22 -31.86 3.77
N ALA A 209 -13.64 -31.56 2.60
CA ALA A 209 -13.26 -30.19 2.22
C ALA A 209 -14.43 -29.20 2.24
N GLN A 210 -15.62 -29.62 1.83
CA GLN A 210 -16.82 -28.79 1.89
C GLN A 210 -17.28 -28.54 3.33
N ALA A 211 -17.19 -29.55 4.21
CA ALA A 211 -17.52 -29.39 5.62
C ALA A 211 -16.55 -28.42 6.32
N TRP A 212 -15.25 -28.50 5.99
CA TRP A 212 -14.25 -27.54 6.47
C TRP A 212 -14.56 -26.12 5.98
N GLN A 213 -14.86 -25.93 4.69
CA GLN A 213 -15.21 -24.61 4.17
C GLN A 213 -16.50 -24.06 4.83
N ALA A 214 -17.53 -24.89 4.99
CA ALA A 214 -18.77 -24.47 5.66
C ALA A 214 -18.53 -24.06 7.13
N GLY A 215 -17.65 -24.77 7.85
CA GLY A 215 -17.24 -24.38 9.20
C GLY A 215 -16.49 -23.05 9.22
N LEU A 216 -15.63 -22.79 8.23
CA LEU A 216 -14.93 -21.51 8.09
C LEU A 216 -15.91 -20.36 7.77
N ASP A 217 -16.89 -20.60 6.91
CA ASP A 217 -17.91 -19.59 6.55
C ASP A 217 -18.80 -19.23 7.77
N GLN A 218 -18.98 -20.15 8.73
CA GLN A 218 -19.65 -19.86 10.00
C GLN A 218 -18.74 -19.09 10.98
N LEU A 219 -17.44 -19.39 10.98
CA LEU A 219 -16.47 -18.74 11.87
C LEU A 219 -16.09 -17.33 11.40
N VAL A 220 -15.98 -17.10 10.09
CA VAL A 220 -15.69 -15.78 9.50
C VAL A 220 -16.65 -15.58 8.33
N PRO A 221 -17.84 -15.03 8.58
CA PRO A 221 -18.85 -14.85 7.54
C PRO A 221 -18.37 -13.88 6.46
N PHE A 222 -18.70 -14.18 5.21
CA PHE A 222 -18.50 -13.28 4.09
C PHE A 222 -19.71 -12.34 3.97
N ASP A 223 -19.47 -11.04 4.10
CA ASP A 223 -20.48 -9.99 3.90
C ASP A 223 -19.92 -8.90 3.00
N ALA A 224 -20.26 -8.98 1.70
CA ALA A 224 -19.82 -8.01 0.71
C ALA A 224 -20.34 -6.58 0.99
N ALA A 225 -21.49 -6.43 1.65
CA ALA A 225 -22.06 -5.11 1.95
C ALA A 225 -21.26 -4.38 3.05
N LYS A 226 -20.59 -5.14 3.92
CA LYS A 226 -19.66 -4.62 4.93
C LYS A 226 -18.19 -4.65 4.46
N GLY A 227 -17.95 -5.17 3.26
CA GLY A 227 -16.61 -5.40 2.71
C GLY A 227 -15.79 -6.39 3.53
N GLU A 228 -16.44 -7.37 4.15
CA GLU A 228 -15.84 -8.49 4.86
C GLU A 228 -15.50 -9.60 3.85
N GLU A 229 -14.22 -9.98 3.77
CA GLU A 229 -13.77 -11.14 2.98
C GLU A 229 -13.85 -12.41 3.85
N GLY A 230 -14.34 -13.52 3.31
CA GLY A 230 -14.40 -14.81 4.01
C GLY A 230 -13.03 -15.50 4.01
N VAL A 231 -12.82 -16.44 4.94
CA VAL A 231 -11.59 -17.23 5.00
C VAL A 231 -11.77 -18.56 4.25
N SER A 232 -10.95 -18.78 3.22
CA SER A 232 -10.95 -20.05 2.49
C SER A 232 -10.06 -21.10 3.17
N VAL A 233 -10.26 -22.38 2.84
CA VAL A 233 -9.35 -23.47 3.25
C VAL A 233 -7.90 -23.18 2.84
N GLN A 234 -7.70 -22.65 1.62
CA GLN A 234 -6.38 -22.18 1.16
C GLN A 234 -5.84 -21.08 2.05
N GLY A 235 -6.69 -20.11 2.42
CA GLY A 235 -6.37 -19.03 3.35
C GLY A 235 -5.83 -19.50 4.68
N VAL A 236 -6.46 -20.51 5.30
CA VAL A 236 -5.98 -21.09 6.57
C VAL A 236 -4.59 -21.69 6.43
N VAL A 237 -4.34 -22.43 5.34
CA VAL A 237 -3.01 -23.00 5.05
C VAL A 237 -1.97 -21.88 4.90
N LEU A 238 -2.32 -20.80 4.20
CA LEU A 238 -1.45 -19.64 4.00
C LEU A 238 -1.13 -18.91 5.32
N ILE A 239 -2.12 -18.75 6.21
CA ILE A 239 -1.89 -18.20 7.56
C ILE A 239 -0.91 -19.09 8.35
N GLY A 240 -1.10 -20.42 8.30
CA GLY A 240 -0.19 -21.36 8.95
C GLY A 240 1.25 -21.25 8.42
N LEU A 241 1.41 -21.11 7.10
CA LEU A 241 2.72 -20.90 6.47
C LEU A 241 3.34 -19.56 6.86
N LEU A 242 2.55 -18.49 6.96
CA LEU A 242 3.03 -17.19 7.44
C LEU A 242 3.60 -17.27 8.87
N LEU A 243 2.90 -17.96 9.78
CA LEU A 243 3.39 -18.18 11.14
C LEU A 243 4.70 -18.99 11.13
N ALA A 244 4.79 -20.03 10.30
CA ALA A 244 6.01 -20.81 10.12
C ALA A 244 7.16 -19.97 9.52
N ILE A 245 6.87 -19.07 8.58
CA ILE A 245 7.85 -18.10 8.05
C ILE A 245 8.34 -17.19 9.17
N GLY A 246 7.45 -16.62 9.99
CA GLY A 246 7.83 -15.75 11.10
C GLY A 246 8.76 -16.45 12.10
N LEU A 247 8.41 -17.68 12.51
CA LEU A 247 9.21 -18.49 13.43
C LEU A 247 10.57 -18.87 12.85
N SER A 248 10.61 -19.31 11.59
CA SER A 248 11.85 -19.70 10.91
C SER A 248 12.75 -18.50 10.57
N ALA A 249 12.17 -17.37 10.16
CA ALA A 249 12.89 -16.13 9.88
C ALA A 249 13.53 -15.54 11.15
N TRP A 250 12.82 -15.60 12.29
CA TRP A 250 13.38 -15.16 13.56
C TRP A 250 14.59 -15.99 14.01
N ARG A 251 14.64 -17.28 13.67
CA ARG A 251 15.81 -18.15 13.95
C ARG A 251 16.89 -18.11 12.86
N GLY A 252 16.51 -17.74 11.65
CA GLY A 252 17.37 -17.72 10.47
C GLY A 252 17.84 -16.33 10.11
N ILE A 253 16.95 -15.54 9.52
CA ILE A 253 17.24 -14.23 8.94
C ILE A 253 17.63 -13.18 10.00
N GLU A 254 17.15 -13.29 11.24
CA GLU A 254 17.52 -12.38 12.35
C GLU A 254 19.04 -12.29 12.55
N ASN A 255 19.75 -13.41 12.42
CA ASN A 255 21.19 -13.49 12.65
C ASN A 255 21.98 -13.67 11.34
N ILE A 256 21.42 -13.22 10.20
CA ILE A 256 21.99 -13.47 8.88
C ILE A 256 23.39 -12.87 8.68
N GLN A 257 23.72 -11.82 9.43
CA GLN A 257 25.05 -11.19 9.46
C GLN A 257 26.15 -12.12 10.03
N ASN A 258 25.78 -13.14 10.80
CA ASN A 258 26.71 -14.17 11.28
C ASN A 258 26.88 -15.33 10.27
N GLY A 259 26.30 -15.20 9.07
CA GLY A 259 26.25 -16.22 8.03
C GLY A 259 24.92 -16.97 7.94
N ALA A 260 24.64 -17.52 6.76
CA ALA A 260 23.40 -18.24 6.48
C ALA A 260 23.37 -19.61 7.18
N ASN A 261 22.35 -19.83 8.01
CA ASN A 261 22.11 -21.11 8.68
C ASN A 261 20.99 -21.93 8.00
N ARG A 262 20.74 -23.15 8.49
CA ARG A 262 19.65 -24.02 7.96
C ARG A 262 18.27 -23.35 8.04
N TRP A 263 18.00 -22.58 9.10
CA TRP A 263 16.73 -21.86 9.28
C TRP A 263 16.52 -20.77 8.24
N THR A 264 17.59 -20.14 7.74
CA THR A 264 17.53 -19.19 6.63
C THR A 264 17.03 -19.88 5.36
N GLY A 265 17.60 -21.05 5.04
CA GLY A 265 17.15 -21.86 3.92
C GLY A 265 15.69 -22.33 4.05
N ILE A 266 15.28 -22.76 5.25
CA ILE A 266 13.89 -23.15 5.55
C ILE A 266 12.96 -21.95 5.36
N SER A 267 13.31 -20.77 5.87
CA SER A 267 12.49 -19.57 5.74
C SER A 267 12.29 -19.17 4.27
N LEU A 268 13.36 -19.16 3.47
CA LEU A 268 13.27 -18.89 2.02
C LEU A 268 12.45 -19.94 1.27
N ALA A 269 12.58 -21.21 1.63
CA ALA A 269 11.77 -22.28 1.06
C ALA A 269 10.29 -22.11 1.40
N LEU A 270 9.96 -21.79 2.66
CA LEU A 270 8.58 -21.54 3.10
C LEU A 270 7.98 -20.32 2.39
N ILE A 271 8.76 -19.25 2.18
CA ILE A 271 8.34 -18.09 1.40
C ILE A 271 8.02 -18.49 -0.05
N ALA A 272 8.91 -19.24 -0.70
CA ALA A 272 8.69 -19.72 -2.07
C ALA A 272 7.43 -20.60 -2.15
N VAL A 273 7.25 -21.54 -1.21
CA VAL A 273 6.06 -22.40 -1.12
C VAL A 273 4.79 -21.56 -0.90
N THR A 274 4.86 -20.56 -0.03
CA THR A 274 3.72 -19.67 0.25
C THR A 274 3.30 -18.89 -0.98
N LEU A 275 4.26 -18.31 -1.72
CA LEU A 275 3.99 -17.59 -2.96
C LEU A 275 3.42 -18.51 -4.05
N LEU A 276 3.94 -19.73 -4.18
CA LEU A 276 3.42 -20.72 -5.13
C LEU A 276 1.99 -21.15 -4.78
N LEU A 277 1.74 -21.48 -3.51
CA LEU A 277 0.40 -21.87 -3.04
C LEU A 277 -0.60 -20.73 -3.15
N ALA A 278 -0.20 -19.49 -2.85
CA ALA A 278 -1.07 -18.33 -3.01
C ALA A 278 -1.40 -18.03 -4.48
N ALA A 279 -0.54 -18.44 -5.42
CA ALA A 279 -0.77 -18.31 -6.86
C ALA A 279 -1.67 -19.41 -7.46
N LEU A 280 -1.99 -20.46 -6.70
CA LEU A 280 -2.97 -21.47 -7.10
C LEU A 280 -4.41 -20.97 -6.94
N ALA A 281 -5.30 -21.46 -7.81
CA ALA A 281 -6.74 -21.30 -7.64
C ALA A 281 -7.30 -22.54 -6.94
N ILE A 282 -7.41 -22.52 -5.62
CA ILE A 282 -7.96 -23.65 -4.85
C ILE A 282 -9.42 -23.32 -4.48
N ARG A 283 -10.35 -24.23 -4.81
CA ARG A 283 -11.77 -24.10 -4.45
C ARG A 283 -12.29 -25.41 -3.87
N ALA A 284 -13.07 -25.31 -2.80
CA ALA A 284 -13.83 -26.44 -2.28
C ALA A 284 -14.99 -26.76 -3.23
N THR A 285 -15.17 -28.05 -3.51
CA THR A 285 -16.23 -28.60 -4.35
C THR A 285 -16.91 -29.76 -3.61
N PRO A 286 -18.13 -30.17 -3.99
CA PRO A 286 -18.83 -31.28 -3.33
C PRO A 286 -18.05 -32.60 -3.36
N THR A 287 -17.20 -32.81 -4.36
CA THR A 287 -16.41 -34.03 -4.58
C THR A 287 -15.00 -33.95 -3.99
N GLY A 288 -14.55 -32.78 -3.49
CA GLY A 288 -13.19 -32.58 -2.98
C GLY A 288 -12.65 -31.16 -3.17
N LEU A 289 -11.34 -31.04 -3.36
CA LEU A 289 -10.67 -29.76 -3.64
C LEU A 289 -10.28 -29.69 -5.11
N ARG A 290 -10.77 -28.66 -5.81
CA ARG A 290 -10.30 -28.34 -7.16
C ARG A 290 -9.10 -27.41 -7.05
N ILE A 291 -7.95 -27.86 -7.54
CA ILE A 291 -6.72 -27.08 -7.61
C ILE A 291 -6.47 -26.70 -9.07
N GLY A 292 -6.48 -25.40 -9.35
CA GLY A 292 -6.13 -24.83 -10.64
C GLY A 292 -4.70 -24.26 -10.65
N LEU A 293 -3.86 -24.72 -11.58
CA LEU A 293 -2.60 -24.05 -11.90
C LEU A 293 -2.91 -22.86 -12.81
N THR A 294 -2.86 -21.67 -12.23
CA THR A 294 -3.12 -20.42 -12.96
C THR A 294 -1.87 -19.94 -13.70
N GLY A 295 -2.04 -19.00 -14.64
CA GLY A 295 -0.90 -18.30 -15.22
C GLY A 295 -0.03 -17.58 -14.16
N LYS A 296 -0.63 -17.12 -13.05
CA LYS A 296 0.12 -16.56 -11.91
C LYS A 296 1.07 -17.60 -11.31
N PHE A 297 0.64 -18.84 -11.16
CA PHE A 297 1.48 -19.90 -10.62
C PHE A 297 2.75 -20.09 -11.45
N PHE A 298 2.61 -20.17 -12.78
CA PHE A 298 3.76 -20.31 -13.67
C PHE A 298 4.66 -19.07 -13.66
N GLY A 299 4.07 -17.86 -13.65
CA GLY A 299 4.83 -16.61 -13.55
C GLY A 299 5.64 -16.51 -12.26
N VAL A 300 5.02 -16.83 -11.12
CA VAL A 300 5.67 -16.86 -9.80
C VAL A 300 6.76 -17.94 -9.76
N ALA A 301 6.49 -19.15 -10.24
CA ALA A 301 7.47 -20.24 -10.28
C ALA A 301 8.70 -19.88 -11.13
N LEU A 302 8.48 -19.31 -12.31
CA LEU A 302 9.56 -18.86 -13.19
C LEU A 302 10.39 -17.75 -12.52
N ALA A 303 9.73 -16.75 -11.95
CA ALA A 303 10.42 -15.65 -11.27
C ALA A 303 11.24 -16.14 -10.07
N LEU A 304 10.68 -17.03 -9.23
CA LEU A 304 11.41 -17.65 -8.11
C LEU A 304 12.62 -18.46 -8.58
N ALA A 305 12.49 -19.22 -9.67
CA ALA A 305 13.60 -19.98 -10.23
C ALA A 305 14.72 -19.08 -10.77
N VAL A 306 14.37 -17.95 -11.39
CA VAL A 306 15.33 -16.93 -11.84
C VAL A 306 15.98 -16.25 -10.65
N LEU A 307 15.23 -15.82 -9.64
CA LEU A 307 15.77 -15.20 -8.42
C LEU A 307 16.75 -16.13 -7.70
N LEU A 308 16.40 -17.40 -7.54
CA LEU A 308 17.27 -18.39 -6.91
C LEU A 308 18.58 -18.57 -7.70
N ARG A 309 18.50 -18.58 -9.03
CA ARG A 309 19.67 -18.73 -9.90
C ARG A 309 20.55 -17.48 -9.90
N VAL A 310 19.95 -16.29 -10.00
CA VAL A 310 20.68 -15.01 -9.98
C VAL A 310 21.34 -14.82 -8.62
N GLY A 311 20.59 -14.98 -7.53
CA GLY A 311 21.12 -14.87 -6.17
C GLY A 311 22.29 -15.80 -5.91
N ARG A 312 22.17 -17.10 -6.26
CA ARG A 312 23.25 -18.07 -6.00
C ARG A 312 24.47 -17.94 -6.90
N ARG A 313 24.34 -17.40 -8.11
CA ARG A 313 25.43 -17.42 -9.11
C ARG A 313 26.07 -16.07 -9.36
N HIS A 314 25.38 -14.98 -9.07
CA HIS A 314 25.80 -13.65 -9.50
C HIS A 314 25.80 -12.59 -8.39
N MET A 315 25.28 -12.91 -7.19
CA MET A 315 25.35 -12.02 -6.04
C MET A 315 26.40 -12.54 -5.05
N SER A 316 27.10 -11.62 -4.39
CA SER A 316 28.00 -11.99 -3.30
C SER A 316 27.23 -12.41 -2.05
N GLU A 317 27.90 -13.11 -1.14
CA GLU A 317 27.28 -13.49 0.14
C GLU A 317 26.88 -12.25 0.95
N ASP A 318 27.72 -11.22 0.98
CA ASP A 318 27.44 -9.96 1.69
C ASP A 318 26.21 -9.25 1.12
N GLU A 319 26.10 -9.14 -0.21
CA GLU A 319 24.92 -8.55 -0.87
C GLU A 319 23.62 -9.29 -0.52
N LEU A 320 23.67 -10.62 -0.45
CA LEU A 320 22.53 -11.44 -0.06
C LEU A 320 22.19 -11.28 1.42
N GLN A 321 23.20 -11.23 2.30
CA GLN A 321 23.00 -11.05 3.74
C GLN A 321 22.38 -9.68 4.03
N ASP A 322 22.91 -8.61 3.43
CA ASP A 322 22.38 -7.25 3.56
C ASP A 322 20.94 -7.16 3.05
N TRP A 323 20.67 -7.75 1.87
CA TRP A 323 19.34 -7.80 1.29
C TRP A 323 18.33 -8.49 2.21
N LEU A 324 18.67 -9.67 2.72
CA LEU A 324 17.80 -10.45 3.61
C LEU A 324 17.59 -9.74 4.95
N TRP A 325 18.64 -9.16 5.52
CA TRP A 325 18.57 -8.40 6.75
C TRP A 325 17.66 -7.18 6.60
N GLU A 326 17.84 -6.39 5.54
CA GLU A 326 17.02 -5.21 5.28
C GLU A 326 15.55 -5.59 5.05
N SER A 327 15.30 -6.67 4.31
CA SER A 327 13.95 -7.21 4.11
C SER A 327 13.30 -7.57 5.45
N TRP A 328 14.02 -8.32 6.30
CA TRP A 328 13.53 -8.74 7.61
C TRP A 328 13.35 -7.58 8.60
N ARG A 329 14.23 -6.58 8.56
CA ARG A 329 14.11 -5.35 9.34
C ARG A 329 12.81 -4.61 8.99
N PHE A 330 12.48 -4.49 7.71
CA PHE A 330 11.20 -3.90 7.29
C PHE A 330 10.00 -4.75 7.75
N VAL A 331 10.09 -6.08 7.67
CA VAL A 331 9.04 -6.97 8.22
C VAL A 331 8.83 -6.69 9.71
N LYS A 332 9.89 -6.70 10.52
CA LYS A 332 9.80 -6.42 11.98
C LYS A 332 9.22 -5.04 12.30
N GLN A 333 9.53 -4.05 11.47
CA GLN A 333 9.07 -2.67 11.67
C GLN A 333 7.61 -2.47 11.24
N ILE A 334 7.22 -3.04 10.11
CA ILE A 334 5.96 -2.71 9.44
C ILE A 334 4.86 -3.74 9.75
N PHE A 335 5.18 -5.04 9.75
CA PHE A 335 4.18 -6.10 9.85
C PHE A 335 3.40 -6.09 11.17
N PRO A 336 4.00 -5.89 12.36
CA PRO A 336 3.23 -5.81 13.61
C PRO A 336 2.24 -4.63 13.63
N LEU A 337 2.65 -3.47 13.10
CA LEU A 337 1.79 -2.29 12.98
C LEU A 337 0.65 -2.52 11.99
N LEU A 338 0.94 -3.21 10.88
CA LEU A 338 -0.07 -3.62 9.90
C LEU A 338 -1.12 -4.54 10.54
N VAL A 339 -0.69 -5.59 11.26
CA VAL A 339 -1.59 -6.53 11.95
C VAL A 339 -2.48 -5.80 12.96
N ALA A 340 -1.91 -4.93 13.78
CA ALA A 340 -2.66 -4.14 14.74
C ALA A 340 -3.66 -3.19 14.07
N GLY A 341 -3.24 -2.49 13.01
CA GLY A 341 -4.09 -1.59 12.24
C GLY A 341 -5.28 -2.30 11.59
N VAL A 342 -5.04 -3.42 10.90
CA VAL A 342 -6.09 -4.23 10.24
C VAL A 342 -7.08 -4.79 11.27
N PHE A 343 -6.59 -5.23 12.43
CA PHE A 343 -7.45 -5.70 13.52
C PHE A 343 -8.38 -4.58 14.04
N VAL A 344 -7.83 -3.40 14.34
CA VAL A 344 -8.61 -2.25 14.83
C VAL A 344 -9.60 -1.77 13.77
N VAL A 345 -9.20 -1.71 12.50
CA VAL A 345 -10.11 -1.37 11.39
C VAL A 345 -11.28 -2.37 11.31
N GLY A 346 -11.00 -3.67 11.45
CA GLY A 346 -12.05 -4.70 11.49
C GLY A 346 -13.05 -4.50 12.64
N MET A 347 -12.56 -4.10 13.82
CA MET A 347 -13.43 -3.75 14.95
C MET A 347 -14.32 -2.54 14.64
N VAL A 348 -13.76 -1.50 14.02
CA VAL A 348 -14.49 -0.26 13.70
C VAL A 348 -15.55 -0.48 12.62
N ARG A 349 -15.27 -1.31 11.60
CA ARG A 349 -16.21 -1.60 10.50
C ARG A 349 -17.55 -2.15 10.99
N VAL A 350 -17.56 -2.96 12.04
CA VAL A 350 -18.79 -3.51 12.64
C VAL A 350 -19.72 -2.40 13.17
N LEU A 351 -19.17 -1.22 13.46
CA LEU A 351 -19.91 -0.08 14.02
C LEU A 351 -20.49 0.84 12.94
N ILE A 352 -20.05 0.71 11.67
CA ILE A 352 -20.45 1.61 10.58
C ILE A 352 -21.80 1.16 10.03
N ARG A 353 -22.78 2.07 10.02
CA ARG A 353 -24.10 1.79 9.48
C ARG A 353 -24.33 2.47 8.12
N PRO A 354 -24.99 1.81 7.16
CA PRO A 354 -25.26 2.38 5.84
C PRO A 354 -26.02 3.71 5.86
N GLU A 355 -26.91 3.94 6.83
CA GLU A 355 -27.74 5.15 6.89
C GLU A 355 -26.93 6.44 7.14
N TRP A 356 -25.71 6.30 7.68
CA TRP A 356 -24.79 7.43 7.87
C TRP A 356 -24.22 7.95 6.57
N ILE A 357 -24.15 7.11 5.53
CA ILE A 357 -23.54 7.47 4.25
C ILE A 357 -24.40 8.51 3.53
N GLU A 358 -25.70 8.28 3.44
CA GLU A 358 -26.62 9.24 2.81
C GLU A 358 -26.75 10.52 3.64
N SER A 359 -26.95 10.40 4.96
CA SER A 359 -27.20 11.56 5.82
C SER A 359 -26.00 12.49 5.98
N LEU A 360 -24.77 11.96 6.00
CA LEU A 360 -23.55 12.77 6.14
C LEU A 360 -22.95 13.18 4.81
N ALA A 361 -23.02 12.32 3.79
CA ALA A 361 -22.29 12.47 2.53
C ALA A 361 -23.18 12.52 1.28
N GLY A 362 -24.50 12.67 1.42
CA GLY A 362 -25.46 12.75 0.31
C GLY A 362 -25.46 14.06 -0.50
N ALA A 363 -24.69 15.07 -0.07
CA ALA A 363 -24.56 16.34 -0.79
C ALA A 363 -23.10 16.82 -0.85
N ASN A 364 -22.78 17.67 -1.83
CA ASN A 364 -21.45 18.27 -1.97
C ASN A 364 -21.19 19.40 -0.97
N THR A 365 -21.04 19.07 0.31
CA THR A 365 -20.73 20.04 1.36
C THR A 365 -19.34 19.79 1.95
N LEU A 366 -18.81 20.77 2.70
CA LEU A 366 -17.56 20.56 3.43
C LEU A 366 -17.68 19.38 4.40
N GLN A 367 -18.81 19.27 5.11
CA GLN A 367 -19.09 18.16 6.02
C GLN A 367 -19.14 16.82 5.27
N GLY A 368 -19.82 16.75 4.12
CA GLY A 368 -19.90 15.53 3.33
C GLY A 368 -18.53 15.06 2.83
N ASN A 369 -17.71 15.98 2.36
CA ASN A 369 -16.36 15.65 1.89
C ASN A 369 -15.44 15.24 3.06
N LEU A 370 -15.53 15.90 4.22
CA LEU A 370 -14.82 15.48 5.43
C LEU A 370 -15.29 14.10 5.93
N ALA A 371 -16.59 13.81 5.82
CA ALA A 371 -17.14 12.49 6.12
C ALA A 371 -16.57 11.44 5.14
N GLY A 372 -16.49 11.75 3.84
CA GLY A 372 -15.82 10.91 2.84
C GLY A 372 -14.37 10.59 3.20
N VAL A 373 -13.59 11.61 3.61
CA VAL A 373 -12.21 11.42 4.11
C VAL A 373 -12.18 10.53 5.35
N ALA A 374 -13.07 10.78 6.32
CA ALA A 374 -13.16 9.98 7.54
C ALA A 374 -13.53 8.52 7.25
N PHE A 375 -14.45 8.27 6.30
CA PHE A 375 -14.74 6.94 5.84
C PHE A 375 -13.49 6.29 5.23
N GLY A 376 -12.69 7.00 4.44
CA GLY A 376 -11.44 6.45 3.90
C GLY A 376 -10.43 6.03 4.98
N VAL A 377 -10.32 6.82 6.06
CA VAL A 377 -9.42 6.50 7.19
C VAL A 377 -9.77 5.16 7.85
N PHE A 378 -11.07 4.85 7.97
CA PHE A 378 -11.57 3.70 8.75
C PHE A 378 -12.11 2.54 7.90
N MET A 379 -12.44 2.78 6.63
CA MET A 379 -13.03 1.78 5.74
C MET A 379 -12.04 1.20 4.73
N TYR A 380 -10.74 1.43 4.89
CA TYR A 380 -9.66 0.97 3.98
C TYR A 380 -9.99 -0.30 3.19
N PHE A 381 -10.19 -0.21 1.87
CA PHE A 381 -10.38 -1.39 1.04
C PHE A 381 -9.18 -1.63 0.12
N PRO A 382 -8.85 -2.90 -0.20
CA PRO A 382 -7.96 -3.18 -1.31
C PRO A 382 -8.49 -2.51 -2.57
N THR A 383 -7.60 -1.95 -3.39
CA THR A 383 -7.93 -1.17 -4.60
C THR A 383 -8.94 -1.85 -5.54
N LEU A 384 -8.97 -3.18 -5.55
CA LEU A 384 -9.86 -3.98 -6.39
C LEU A 384 -11.30 -4.11 -5.85
N VAL A 385 -11.47 -3.90 -4.54
CA VAL A 385 -12.74 -3.94 -3.82
C VAL A 385 -13.24 -2.51 -3.55
N GLU A 386 -12.34 -1.53 -3.56
CA GLU A 386 -12.64 -0.10 -3.41
C GLU A 386 -13.71 0.39 -4.42
N VAL A 387 -13.57 0.06 -5.71
CA VAL A 387 -14.48 0.57 -6.76
C VAL A 387 -15.92 0.02 -6.66
N PRO A 388 -16.15 -1.30 -6.45
CA PRO A 388 -17.50 -1.83 -6.22
C PRO A 388 -18.16 -1.25 -4.97
N ILE A 389 -17.38 -1.05 -3.90
CA ILE A 389 -17.90 -0.41 -2.68
C ILE A 389 -18.23 1.06 -2.92
N ALA A 390 -17.37 1.79 -3.65
CA ALA A 390 -17.66 3.16 -4.05
C ALA A 390 -18.93 3.25 -4.92
N ARG A 391 -19.17 2.25 -5.78
CA ARG A 391 -20.43 2.14 -6.53
C ARG A 391 -21.62 1.89 -5.59
N MET A 392 -21.49 0.99 -4.62
CA MET A 392 -22.52 0.75 -3.61
C MET A 392 -22.84 2.02 -2.82
N PHE A 393 -21.85 2.83 -2.44
CA PHE A 393 -22.09 4.10 -1.75
C PHE A 393 -22.91 5.07 -2.60
N LEU A 394 -22.66 5.13 -3.92
CA LEU A 394 -23.49 5.91 -4.83
C LEU A 394 -24.93 5.38 -4.89
N ASP A 395 -25.10 4.06 -4.94
CA ASP A 395 -26.42 3.43 -4.96
C ASP A 395 -27.18 3.65 -3.62
N LEU A 396 -26.45 3.85 -2.52
CA LEU A 396 -26.97 4.26 -1.20
C LEU A 396 -27.15 5.79 -1.06
N GLY A 397 -26.96 6.58 -2.14
CA GLY A 397 -27.22 8.01 -2.14
C GLY A 397 -26.03 8.92 -1.78
N MET A 398 -24.80 8.40 -1.68
CA MET A 398 -23.61 9.23 -1.49
C MET A 398 -23.39 10.15 -2.69
N HIS A 399 -23.05 11.41 -2.46
CA HIS A 399 -22.73 12.34 -3.53
C HIS A 399 -21.36 12.04 -4.17
N ARG A 400 -21.23 12.29 -5.48
CA ARG A 400 -20.01 12.02 -6.27
C ARG A 400 -18.78 12.80 -5.77
N GLY A 401 -18.97 13.98 -5.18
CA GLY A 401 -17.92 14.80 -4.55
C GLY A 401 -17.29 14.12 -3.33
N PRO A 402 -18.04 13.91 -2.24
CA PRO A 402 -17.63 13.10 -1.09
C PRO A 402 -17.06 11.73 -1.47
N LEU A 403 -17.59 11.09 -2.51
CA LEU A 403 -17.05 9.83 -3.01
C LEU A 403 -15.61 9.98 -3.53
N LEU A 404 -15.30 11.04 -4.29
CA LEU A 404 -13.93 11.30 -4.72
C LEU A 404 -13.02 11.59 -3.53
N ALA A 405 -13.49 12.36 -2.55
CA ALA A 405 -12.73 12.61 -1.33
C ALA A 405 -12.39 11.31 -0.58
N TYR A 406 -13.35 10.38 -0.53
CA TYR A 406 -13.16 9.02 -0.02
C TYR A 406 -12.10 8.24 -0.82
N LEU A 407 -12.25 8.15 -2.15
CA LEU A 407 -11.32 7.42 -3.05
C LEU A 407 -9.88 7.97 -3.06
N MET A 408 -9.69 9.22 -2.67
CA MET A 408 -8.37 9.86 -2.55
C MET A 408 -7.80 9.84 -1.12
N ALA A 409 -8.59 9.40 -0.14
CA ALA A 409 -8.18 9.32 1.26
C ALA A 409 -7.98 7.86 1.72
N ASP A 410 -8.77 6.93 1.19
CA ASP A 410 -8.84 5.54 1.62
C ASP A 410 -7.47 4.82 1.63
N PRO A 411 -6.69 4.81 0.53
CA PRO A 411 -5.38 4.19 0.56
C PRO A 411 -4.34 4.92 1.45
N GLU A 412 -4.41 6.24 1.52
CA GLU A 412 -3.33 7.08 2.03
C GLU A 412 -3.47 7.39 3.52
N LEU A 413 -4.70 7.53 4.00
CA LEU A 413 -5.03 7.89 5.37
C LEU A 413 -5.51 6.72 6.22
N SER A 414 -5.48 5.50 5.69
CA SER A 414 -5.84 4.35 6.49
C SER A 414 -5.01 4.26 7.77
N LEU A 415 -5.64 3.83 8.87
CA LEU A 415 -4.98 3.78 10.18
C LEU A 415 -3.64 3.04 10.14
N GLN A 416 -3.56 1.90 9.43
CA GLN A 416 -2.30 1.18 9.23
C GLN A 416 -1.24 2.04 8.51
N SER A 417 -1.60 2.73 7.43
CA SER A 417 -0.67 3.62 6.71
C SER A 417 -0.10 4.69 7.65
N ILE A 418 -0.96 5.33 8.46
CA ILE A 418 -0.56 6.38 9.40
C ILE A 418 0.45 5.85 10.42
N LEU A 419 0.18 4.68 11.02
CA LEU A 419 1.06 4.05 12.01
C LEU A 419 2.43 3.73 11.41
N ILE A 420 2.45 3.13 10.21
CA ILE A 420 3.70 2.70 9.57
C ILE A 420 4.51 3.93 9.10
N ILE A 421 3.87 4.92 8.46
CA ILE A 421 4.55 6.16 8.03
C ILE A 421 5.13 6.90 9.24
N SER A 422 4.40 6.94 10.37
CA SER A 422 4.89 7.53 11.62
C SER A 422 6.15 6.84 12.14
N ALA A 423 6.28 5.52 11.94
CA ALA A 423 7.47 4.76 12.30
C ALA A 423 8.65 4.98 11.33
N ILE A 424 8.40 5.44 10.10
CA ILE A 424 9.45 5.65 9.07
C ILE A 424 10.00 7.08 9.10
N ILE A 425 9.13 8.10 9.03
CA ILE A 425 9.54 9.52 8.93
C ILE A 425 9.34 10.31 10.22
N GLY A 426 8.80 9.68 11.25
CA GLY A 426 8.51 10.29 12.54
C GLY A 426 7.12 10.92 12.63
N ARG A 427 6.55 10.95 13.83
CA ARG A 427 5.17 11.40 14.12
C ARG A 427 4.85 12.79 13.58
N ARG A 428 5.76 13.75 13.70
CA ARG A 428 5.51 15.14 13.28
C ARG A 428 5.30 15.27 11.77
N LYS A 429 6.14 14.60 10.98
CA LYS A 429 6.04 14.59 9.52
C LYS A 429 4.82 13.79 9.07
N ALA A 430 4.59 12.64 9.70
CA ALA A 430 3.44 11.79 9.39
C ALA A 430 2.09 12.48 9.63
N TRP A 431 1.88 13.12 10.78
CA TRP A 431 0.62 13.85 11.03
C TRP A 431 0.45 15.08 10.15
N THR A 432 1.55 15.73 9.74
CA THR A 432 1.50 16.80 8.74
C THR A 432 1.06 16.25 7.38
N TYR A 433 1.61 15.11 6.96
CA TYR A 433 1.18 14.42 5.75
C TYR A 433 -0.30 14.04 5.81
N VAL A 434 -0.76 13.47 6.93
CA VAL A 434 -2.18 13.12 7.15
C VAL A 434 -3.09 14.33 7.01
N ALA A 435 -2.75 15.44 7.68
CA ALA A 435 -3.54 16.66 7.60
C ALA A 435 -3.58 17.24 6.17
N LEU A 436 -2.46 17.21 5.45
CA LEU A 436 -2.39 17.66 4.06
C LEU A 436 -3.23 16.78 3.16
N VAL A 437 -3.10 15.46 3.24
CA VAL A 437 -3.92 14.53 2.43
C VAL A 437 -5.39 14.74 2.73
N ALA A 438 -5.79 14.83 4.00
CA ALA A 438 -7.20 15.09 4.36
C ALA A 438 -7.72 16.40 3.75
N LEU A 439 -6.92 17.48 3.82
CA LEU A 439 -7.26 18.77 3.22
C LEU A 439 -7.40 18.66 1.71
N PHE A 440 -6.40 18.09 1.02
CA PHE A 440 -6.40 18.00 -0.44
C PHE A 440 -7.46 17.05 -0.98
N SER A 441 -7.75 15.94 -0.31
CA SER A 441 -8.86 15.04 -0.68
C SER A 441 -10.22 15.70 -0.47
N THR A 442 -10.39 16.50 0.59
CA THR A 442 -11.60 17.31 0.80
C THR A 442 -11.77 18.36 -0.30
N VAL A 443 -10.70 19.06 -0.67
CA VAL A 443 -10.72 20.03 -1.78
C VAL A 443 -10.98 19.35 -3.11
N ALA A 444 -10.43 18.16 -3.34
CA ALA A 444 -10.68 17.35 -4.55
C ALA A 444 -12.17 17.04 -4.69
N GLY A 445 -12.77 16.50 -3.64
CA GLY A 445 -14.17 16.13 -3.64
C GLY A 445 -15.11 17.34 -3.76
N LEU A 446 -14.80 18.45 -3.09
CA LEU A 446 -15.55 19.71 -3.25
C LEU A 446 -15.50 20.23 -4.69
N THR A 447 -14.30 20.24 -5.28
CA THR A 447 -14.07 20.75 -6.65
C THR A 447 -14.79 19.88 -7.68
N TYR A 448 -14.62 18.56 -7.58
CA TYR A 448 -15.25 17.61 -8.49
C TYR A 448 -16.77 17.55 -8.29
N GLY A 449 -17.24 17.55 -7.05
CA GLY A 449 -18.67 17.61 -6.75
C GLY A 449 -19.30 18.87 -7.33
N ALA A 450 -18.66 20.03 -7.20
CA ALA A 450 -19.18 21.30 -7.70
C ALA A 450 -19.22 21.31 -9.24
N TRP A 451 -18.27 20.64 -9.90
CA TRP A 451 -18.31 20.41 -11.34
C TRP A 451 -19.52 19.57 -11.75
N MET A 452 -19.79 18.47 -11.01
CA MET A 452 -20.96 17.63 -11.25
C MET A 452 -22.29 18.35 -10.99
N ASP A 453 -22.29 19.30 -10.04
CA ASP A 453 -23.43 20.17 -9.74
C ASP A 453 -23.64 21.28 -10.79
N GLY A 454 -22.82 21.33 -11.84
CA GLY A 454 -22.96 22.28 -12.96
C GLY A 454 -22.11 23.55 -12.86
N THR A 455 -21.20 23.64 -11.89
CA THR A 455 -20.27 24.78 -11.79
C THR A 455 -19.32 24.77 -12.98
N PRO A 456 -19.16 25.90 -13.71
CA PRO A 456 -18.28 25.96 -14.86
C PRO A 456 -16.81 25.79 -14.45
N LEU A 457 -16.04 25.06 -15.29
CA LEU A 457 -14.63 24.74 -15.04
C LEU A 457 -13.76 25.97 -14.77
N PHE A 458 -14.07 27.12 -15.38
CA PHE A 458 -13.33 28.36 -15.14
C PHE A 458 -13.45 28.85 -13.69
N VAL A 459 -14.65 28.79 -13.10
CA VAL A 459 -14.87 29.18 -11.70
C VAL A 459 -14.15 28.24 -10.75
N LEU A 460 -14.15 26.94 -11.07
CA LEU A 460 -13.40 25.93 -10.30
C LEU A 460 -11.89 26.15 -10.41
N ALA A 461 -11.37 26.47 -11.59
CA ALA A 461 -9.96 26.79 -11.79
C ALA A 461 -9.54 28.04 -11.00
N LEU A 462 -10.38 29.09 -10.97
CA LEU A 462 -10.16 30.27 -10.14
C LEU A 462 -10.19 29.94 -8.65
N GLY A 463 -11.16 29.13 -8.19
CA GLY A 463 -11.24 28.67 -6.81
C GLY A 463 -10.00 27.89 -6.39
N LEU A 464 -9.54 26.97 -7.24
CA LEU A 464 -8.33 26.18 -7.01
C LEU A 464 -7.07 27.06 -6.98
N ALA A 465 -6.96 28.02 -7.90
CA ALA A 465 -5.87 28.98 -7.91
C ALA A 465 -5.87 29.84 -6.63
N GLY A 466 -7.04 30.28 -6.18
CA GLY A 466 -7.21 31.00 -4.91
C GLY A 466 -6.79 30.17 -3.70
N PHE A 467 -7.18 28.89 -3.65
CA PHE A 467 -6.75 27.95 -2.62
C PHE A 467 -5.23 27.77 -2.60
N ILE A 468 -4.61 27.56 -3.77
CA ILE A 468 -3.15 27.42 -3.89
C ILE A 468 -2.44 28.71 -3.45
N ALA A 469 -2.96 29.88 -3.83
CA ALA A 469 -2.40 31.17 -3.44
C ALA A 469 -2.48 31.39 -1.92
N ALA A 470 -3.63 31.10 -1.30
CA ALA A 470 -3.82 31.18 0.14
C ALA A 470 -2.88 30.22 0.89
N LEU A 471 -2.78 28.97 0.42
CA LEU A 471 -1.89 27.97 1.00
C LEU A 471 -0.42 28.41 0.90
N THR A 472 -0.01 28.94 -0.24
CA THR A 472 1.35 29.46 -0.46
C THR A 472 1.64 30.65 0.46
N ALA A 473 0.68 31.56 0.62
CA ALA A 473 0.80 32.69 1.54
C ALA A 473 0.96 32.22 2.99
N LEU A 474 0.13 31.29 3.45
CA LEU A 474 0.21 30.70 4.80
C LEU A 474 1.55 30.01 5.04
N LEU A 475 2.03 29.22 4.08
CA LEU A 475 3.33 28.55 4.17
C LEU A 475 4.50 29.55 4.17
N SER A 476 4.39 30.65 3.42
CA SER A 476 5.40 31.72 3.41
C SER A 476 5.45 32.46 4.76
N LEU A 477 4.31 32.66 5.41
CA LEU A 477 4.23 33.28 6.73
C LEU A 477 4.79 32.35 7.81
N ALA A 478 4.48 31.05 7.72
CA ALA A 478 5.01 30.05 8.63
C ALA A 478 6.54 29.91 8.52
N SER A 479 7.09 29.91 7.30
CA SER A 479 8.54 29.81 7.09
C SER A 479 9.31 31.06 7.57
N ARG A 480 8.73 32.26 7.40
CA ARG A 480 9.30 33.51 7.94
C ARG A 480 9.38 33.48 9.47
N ARG A 481 8.35 32.96 10.16
CA ARG A 481 8.34 32.81 11.62
C ARG A 481 9.40 31.83 12.12
N GLN A 482 9.58 30.70 11.44
CA GLN A 482 10.66 29.75 11.75
C GLN A 482 12.05 30.38 11.60
N THR A 483 12.26 31.17 10.54
CA THR A 483 13.55 31.82 10.28
C THR A 483 13.86 32.91 11.31
N ALA A 484 12.83 33.63 11.80
CA ALA A 484 12.96 34.62 12.86
C ALA A 484 13.28 33.98 14.23
N SER A 485 12.70 32.82 14.54
CA SER A 485 12.99 32.09 15.78
C SER A 485 14.41 31.51 15.84
N ILE A 486 15.03 31.20 14.70
CA ILE A 486 16.42 30.67 14.63
C ILE A 486 17.46 31.79 14.78
N LYS A 487 17.11 33.04 14.45
CA LYS A 487 18.02 34.20 14.61
C LYS A 487 17.98 34.85 16.02
N GLY A 488 17.12 34.36 16.90
CA GLY A 488 16.92 34.88 18.27
C GLY A 488 17.54 34.01 19.37
N VAL A 489 18.29 32.97 18.99
CA VAL A 489 19.18 32.16 19.85
C VAL A 489 20.59 32.39 19.34
#